data_AF-A0A133U3P0-F1
#
_entry.id   AF-A0A133U3P0-F1
#
_cell.length_a   1.000
_cell.length_b   1.000
_cell.length_c   1.000
_cell.angle_alpha   90.00
_cell.angle_beta   90.00
_cell.angle_gamma   90.00
#
_symmetry.space_group_name_H-M   'P 1'
#
loop_
_entity.id
_entity.type
_entity.pdbx_description
1 polymer ?
#
loop_
_entity_poly.entity_id
_entity_poly.type
_entity_poly.pdbx_seq_one_letter_code
_entity_poly.pdbx_strand_id
1 'polypeptide(L)'
;IKVTELGLAVAKSLENHVPELTSEELTREFESKTEKIRKGERNHLDVVNEARNELKGISREFKRNENEIGETLAEAKRKATEEKREEKALGDCPECGNGKIIVKKSSDGKKFAGCNRYPDCENSYATPQKHFKILKSGCDGCGLRLLFLKGKHGRFHLCPKCGPRS
;
A
#
# COMPACT_ATOMS: atom_id res chain seq x y z
N ILE A 1 10.11 8.96 11.82
CA ILE A 1 9.89 7.72 11.03
C ILE A 1 8.43 7.71 10.62
N LYS A 2 8.07 7.40 9.35
CA LYS A 2 6.69 7.29 8.90
C LYS A 2 6.42 5.83 8.52
N VAL A 3 5.42 5.21 9.14
CA VAL A 3 5.09 3.79 8.96
C VAL A 3 4.07 3.63 7.83
N THR A 4 4.19 2.56 7.04
CA THR A 4 3.20 2.19 6.02
C THR A 4 2.04 1.43 6.67
N GLU A 5 0.85 1.48 6.08
CA GLU A 5 -0.30 0.71 6.59
C GLU A 5 -0.01 -0.79 6.66
N LEU A 6 0.68 -1.33 5.64
CA LEU A 6 1.13 -2.72 5.64
C LEU A 6 2.10 -3.00 6.80
N GLY A 7 3.02 -2.08 7.09
CA GLY A 7 3.95 -2.24 8.23
C GLY A 7 3.22 -2.26 9.57
N LEU A 8 2.20 -1.41 9.74
CA LEU A 8 1.35 -1.43 10.94
C LEU A 8 0.56 -2.72 11.04
N ALA A 9 0.03 -3.23 9.92
CA ALA A 9 -0.70 -4.50 9.91
C ALA A 9 0.20 -5.69 10.27
N VAL A 10 1.44 -5.73 9.77
CA VAL A 10 2.43 -6.75 10.15
C VAL A 10 2.73 -6.69 11.64
N ALA A 11 3.05 -5.52 12.17
CA ALA A 11 3.37 -5.36 13.59
C ALA A 11 2.21 -5.83 14.49
N LYS A 12 0.99 -5.32 14.24
CA LYS A 12 -0.20 -5.70 15.00
C LYS A 12 -0.54 -7.19 14.89
N SER A 13 -0.35 -7.78 13.71
CA SER A 13 -0.61 -9.20 13.49
C SER A 13 0.34 -10.06 14.31
N LEU A 14 1.64 -9.71 14.33
CA LEU A 14 2.61 -10.42 15.17
C LEU A 14 2.36 -10.19 16.67
N GLU A 15 2.04 -8.96 17.09
CA GLU A 15 1.69 -8.67 18.49
C GLU A 15 0.48 -9.48 18.99
N ASN A 16 -0.55 -9.63 18.14
CA ASN A 16 -1.78 -10.34 18.51
C ASN A 16 -1.63 -11.87 18.49
N HIS A 17 -0.88 -12.41 17.53
CA HIS A 17 -0.84 -13.84 17.27
C HIS A 17 0.45 -14.52 17.74
N VAL A 18 1.54 -13.77 17.93
CA VAL A 18 2.85 -14.28 18.38
C VAL A 18 3.55 -13.25 19.27
N PRO A 19 2.95 -12.86 20.42
CA PRO A 19 3.42 -11.75 21.26
C PRO A 19 4.84 -11.95 21.80
N GLU A 20 5.22 -13.21 22.05
CA GLU A 20 6.56 -13.58 22.53
C GLU A 20 7.64 -13.11 21.54
N LEU A 21 7.41 -13.25 20.22
CA LEU A 21 8.36 -12.85 19.17
C LEU A 21 8.59 -11.34 19.13
N THR A 22 7.57 -10.55 19.46
CA THR A 22 7.62 -9.07 19.45
C THR A 22 7.96 -8.47 20.81
N SER A 23 8.22 -9.29 21.82
CA SER A 23 8.44 -8.83 23.19
C SER A 23 9.82 -8.19 23.41
N GLU A 24 9.87 -7.19 24.28
CA GLU A 24 11.14 -6.63 24.75
C GLU A 24 11.88 -7.63 25.64
N GLU A 25 11.15 -8.47 26.38
CA GLU A 25 11.69 -9.49 27.27
C GLU A 25 12.57 -10.49 26.51
N LEU A 26 12.06 -11.07 25.41
CA LEU A 26 12.82 -11.99 24.57
C LEU A 26 14.08 -11.32 23.99
N THR A 27 13.95 -10.06 23.59
CA THR A 27 15.07 -9.27 23.05
C THR A 27 16.16 -9.07 24.10
N ARG A 28 15.80 -8.64 25.31
CA ARG A 28 16.72 -8.45 26.43
C ARG A 28 17.40 -9.77 26.83
N GLU A 29 16.66 -10.88 26.80
CA GLU A 29 17.21 -12.19 27.12
C GLU A 29 18.30 -12.61 26.12
N PHE A 30 18.05 -12.46 24.82
CA PHE A 30 19.05 -12.78 23.80
C PHE A 30 20.28 -11.88 23.90
N GLU A 31 20.10 -10.57 24.10
CA GLU A 31 21.22 -9.65 24.30
C GLU A 31 22.10 -10.05 25.50
N SER A 32 21.47 -10.42 26.62
CA SER A 32 22.16 -10.90 27.82
C SER A 32 22.95 -12.19 27.56
N LYS A 33 22.35 -13.16 26.85
CA LYS A 33 23.02 -14.42 26.46
C LYS A 33 24.21 -14.15 25.54
N THR A 34 24.08 -13.24 24.57
CA THR A 34 25.17 -12.85 23.65
C THR A 34 26.30 -12.14 24.38
N GLU A 35 25.98 -11.29 25.36
CA GLU A 35 26.99 -10.60 26.16
C GLU A 35 27.81 -11.59 27.02
N LYS A 36 27.19 -12.63 27.57
CA LYS A 36 27.90 -13.69 28.31
C LYS A 36 28.87 -14.47 27.43
N ILE A 37 28.56 -14.68 26.14
CA ILE A 37 29.52 -15.23 25.17
C ILE A 37 30.71 -14.28 25.00
N ARG A 38 30.43 -12.99 24.80
CA ARG A 38 31.46 -11.96 24.59
C ARG A 38 32.45 -11.90 25.77
N LYS A 39 31.97 -12.08 27.00
CA LYS A 39 32.79 -12.12 28.23
C LYS A 39 33.51 -13.45 28.47
N GLY A 40 33.23 -14.48 27.66
CA GLY A 40 33.78 -15.82 27.87
C GLY A 40 33.11 -16.61 29.00
N GLU A 41 31.97 -16.15 29.51
CA GLU A 41 31.22 -16.77 30.61
C GLU A 41 30.33 -17.93 30.14
N ARG A 42 30.02 -18.01 28.83
CA ARG A 42 29.23 -19.08 28.22
C ARG A 42 29.78 -19.52 26.87
N ASN A 43 29.60 -20.81 26.56
CA ASN A 43 29.94 -21.37 25.26
C ASN A 43 28.91 -20.95 24.19
N HIS A 44 29.40 -20.56 23.01
CA HIS A 44 28.55 -20.14 21.90
C HIS A 44 27.61 -21.26 21.41
N LEU A 45 28.05 -22.53 21.42
CA LEU A 45 27.24 -23.66 20.96
C LEU A 45 26.02 -23.87 21.86
N ASP A 46 26.21 -23.74 23.17
CA ASP A 46 25.13 -23.92 24.15
C ASP A 46 24.06 -22.85 23.96
N VAL A 47 24.47 -21.58 23.85
CA VAL A 47 23.55 -20.44 23.63
C VAL A 47 22.82 -20.57 22.30
N VAL A 48 23.48 -20.99 21.22
CA VAL A 48 22.83 -21.21 19.92
C VAL A 48 21.81 -22.35 19.99
N ASN A 49 22.11 -23.42 20.72
CA ASN A 49 21.17 -24.53 20.90
C ASN A 49 19.97 -24.14 21.77
N GLU A 50 20.18 -23.37 22.85
CA GLU A 50 19.12 -22.77 23.67
C GLU A 50 18.20 -21.89 22.81
N ALA A 51 18.77 -20.93 22.08
CA ALA A 51 18.01 -20.03 21.19
C ALA A 51 17.23 -20.80 20.12
N ARG A 52 17.81 -21.85 19.54
CA ARG A 52 17.11 -22.71 18.57
C ARG A 52 15.89 -23.37 19.19
N ASN A 53 15.99 -23.85 20.43
CA ASN A 53 14.89 -24.52 21.12
C ASN A 53 13.75 -23.53 21.46
N GLU A 54 14.10 -22.32 21.91
CA GLU A 54 13.15 -21.24 22.18
C GLU A 54 12.41 -20.81 20.90
N LEU A 55 13.16 -20.48 19.84
CA LEU A 55 12.58 -20.09 18.54
C LEU A 55 11.74 -21.21 17.91
N LYS A 56 12.03 -22.48 18.22
CA LYS A 56 11.21 -23.61 17.77
C LYS A 56 9.82 -23.61 18.44
N GLY A 57 9.70 -23.15 19.68
CA GLY A 57 8.42 -22.95 20.36
C GLY A 57 7.60 -21.87 19.66
N ILE A 58 8.20 -20.70 19.50
CA ILE A 58 7.60 -19.53 18.83
C ILE A 58 7.20 -19.86 17.39
N SER A 59 8.06 -20.55 16.64
CA SER A 59 7.79 -20.96 15.26
C SER A 59 6.58 -21.88 15.14
N ARG A 60 6.34 -22.76 16.12
CA ARG A 60 5.13 -23.60 16.14
C ARG A 60 3.88 -22.76 16.41
N GLU A 61 3.97 -21.77 17.27
CA GLU A 61 2.85 -20.86 17.54
C GLU A 61 2.50 -20.02 16.32
N PHE A 62 3.51 -19.42 15.69
CA PHE A 62 3.35 -18.74 14.41
C PHE A 62 2.66 -19.65 13.38
N LYS A 63 3.08 -20.91 13.29
CA LYS A 63 2.49 -21.88 12.35
C LYS A 63 1.04 -22.25 12.68
N ARG A 64 0.65 -22.26 13.95
CA ARG A 64 -0.75 -22.47 14.35
C ARG A 64 -1.65 -21.31 13.90
N ASN A 65 -1.11 -20.09 13.92
CA ASN A 65 -1.84 -18.86 13.61
C ASN A 65 -1.61 -18.36 12.17
N GLU A 66 -0.94 -19.15 11.32
CA GLU A 66 -0.49 -18.76 9.97
C GLU A 66 -1.64 -18.27 9.09
N ASN A 67 -2.81 -18.91 9.19
CA ASN A 67 -3.99 -18.52 8.41
C ASN A 67 -4.53 -17.15 8.84
N GLU A 68 -4.70 -16.91 10.14
CA GLU A 68 -5.24 -15.64 10.68
C GLU A 68 -4.30 -14.47 10.39
N ILE A 69 -2.99 -14.69 10.55
CA ILE A 69 -1.95 -13.74 10.15
C ILE A 69 -2.05 -13.45 8.66
N GLY A 70 -2.16 -14.50 7.83
CA GLY A 70 -2.31 -14.38 6.38
C GLY A 70 -3.54 -13.57 5.96
N GLU A 71 -4.69 -13.81 6.58
CA GLU A 71 -5.94 -13.08 6.32
C GLU A 71 -5.81 -11.59 6.65
N THR A 72 -5.26 -11.27 7.82
CA THR A 72 -5.04 -9.89 8.25
C THR A 72 -4.15 -9.13 7.26
N LEU A 73 -3.05 -9.77 6.82
CA LEU A 73 -2.13 -9.18 5.85
C LEU A 73 -2.74 -9.04 4.46
N ALA A 74 -3.54 -10.01 4.04
CA ALA A 74 -4.27 -9.96 2.78
C ALA A 74 -5.28 -8.81 2.77
N GLU A 75 -6.02 -8.61 3.86
CA GLU A 75 -6.95 -7.50 4.02
C GLU A 75 -6.23 -6.14 3.98
N ALA A 76 -5.15 -5.98 4.74
CA ALA A 76 -4.36 -4.76 4.74
C ALA A 76 -3.81 -4.43 3.34
N LYS A 77 -3.36 -5.44 2.60
CA LYS A 77 -2.91 -5.27 1.21
C LYS A 77 -4.05 -4.86 0.27
N ARG A 78 -5.24 -5.42 0.45
CA ARG A 78 -6.44 -5.03 -0.32
C ARG A 78 -6.81 -3.58 -0.07
N LYS A 79 -6.95 -3.16 1.20
CA LYS A 79 -7.24 -1.77 1.58
C LYS A 79 -6.22 -0.79 1.01
N ALA A 80 -4.92 -1.05 1.22
CA ALA A 80 -3.87 -0.21 0.66
C ALA A 80 -3.90 -0.12 -0.88
N THR A 81 -4.35 -1.18 -1.57
CA THR A 81 -4.52 -1.18 -3.03
C THR A 81 -5.72 -0.37 -3.46
N GLU A 82 -6.84 -0.47 -2.75
CA GLU A 82 -8.07 0.29 -2.98
C GLU A 82 -7.85 1.78 -2.77
N GLU A 83 -7.24 2.18 -1.66
CA GLU A 83 -6.89 3.58 -1.39
C GLU A 83 -6.00 4.18 -2.46
N LYS A 84 -4.99 3.42 -2.91
CA LYS A 84 -4.09 3.86 -3.98
C LYS A 84 -4.80 3.98 -5.32
N ARG A 85 -5.84 3.17 -5.57
CA ARG A 85 -6.70 3.29 -6.76
C ARG A 85 -7.59 4.53 -6.65
N GLU A 86 -8.15 4.79 -5.48
CA GLU A 86 -9.00 5.96 -5.21
C GLU A 86 -8.22 7.27 -5.31
N GLU A 87 -7.01 7.33 -4.75
CA GLU A 87 -6.13 8.50 -4.84
C GLU A 87 -5.86 8.90 -6.30
N LYS A 88 -5.73 7.89 -7.17
CA LYS A 88 -5.48 8.05 -8.61
C LYS A 88 -6.75 8.14 -9.45
N ALA A 89 -7.92 7.93 -8.86
CA ALA A 89 -9.18 8.10 -9.56
C ALA A 89 -9.44 9.58 -9.80
N LEU A 90 -9.98 9.87 -10.98
CA LEU A 90 -10.49 11.18 -11.33
C LEU A 90 -11.89 11.40 -10.78
N GLY A 91 -12.60 10.34 -10.37
CA GLY A 91 -13.95 10.43 -9.81
C GLY A 91 -14.85 9.37 -10.41
N ASP A 92 -16.12 9.41 -10.05
CA ASP A 92 -17.09 8.44 -10.52
C ASP A 92 -17.40 8.63 -12.01
N CYS A 93 -17.68 7.53 -12.70
CA CYS A 93 -17.94 7.53 -14.12
C CYS A 93 -19.30 8.18 -14.39
N PRO A 94 -19.34 9.31 -15.12
CA PRO A 94 -20.59 10.04 -15.35
C PRO A 94 -21.54 9.32 -16.32
N GLU A 95 -21.10 8.23 -16.97
CA GLU A 95 -21.94 7.45 -17.87
C GLU A 95 -22.61 6.28 -17.16
N CYS A 96 -21.86 5.49 -16.40
CA CYS A 96 -22.39 4.25 -15.83
C CYS A 96 -22.67 4.31 -14.32
N GLY A 97 -22.24 5.37 -13.62
CA GLY A 97 -22.46 5.63 -12.20
C GLY A 97 -21.79 4.65 -11.22
N ASN A 98 -21.46 3.44 -11.67
CA ASN A 98 -21.01 2.32 -10.86
C ASN A 98 -19.52 1.98 -11.09
N GLY A 99 -18.78 2.87 -11.76
CA GLY A 99 -17.36 2.73 -12.02
C GLY A 99 -16.62 4.04 -11.75
N LYS A 100 -15.29 4.01 -11.81
CA LYS A 100 -14.43 5.19 -11.63
C LYS A 100 -13.62 5.48 -12.88
N ILE A 101 -13.47 6.75 -13.20
CA ILE A 101 -12.57 7.20 -14.26
C ILE A 101 -11.15 7.20 -13.70
N ILE A 102 -10.27 6.41 -14.30
CA ILE A 102 -8.86 6.32 -13.91
C ILE A 102 -7.96 6.60 -15.11
N VAL A 103 -6.74 7.09 -14.86
CA VAL A 103 -5.74 7.25 -15.91
C VAL A 103 -5.11 5.89 -16.22
N LYS A 104 -5.26 5.45 -17.46
CA LYS A 104 -4.70 4.22 -18.02
C LYS A 104 -3.66 4.52 -19.10
N LYS A 105 -2.94 3.49 -19.53
CA LYS A 105 -2.10 3.51 -20.74
C LYS A 105 -2.65 2.50 -21.75
N SER A 106 -2.72 2.88 -23.02
CA SER A 106 -3.04 1.96 -24.12
C SER A 106 -1.86 1.02 -24.40
N SER A 107 -2.07 0.02 -25.27
CA SER A 107 -1.02 -0.85 -25.83
C SER A 107 0.15 -0.04 -26.40
N ASP A 108 -0.16 1.07 -27.08
CA ASP A 108 0.82 1.96 -27.72
C ASP A 108 1.48 2.93 -26.72
N GLY A 109 1.21 2.77 -25.42
CA GLY A 109 1.79 3.56 -24.34
C GLY A 109 1.14 4.94 -24.12
N LYS A 110 0.14 5.33 -24.91
CA LYS A 110 -0.56 6.62 -24.78
C LYS A 110 -1.46 6.63 -23.54
N LYS A 111 -1.42 7.73 -22.79
CA LYS A 111 -2.27 7.94 -21.60
C LYS A 111 -3.68 8.36 -21.99
N PHE A 112 -4.68 7.81 -21.32
CA PHE A 112 -6.08 8.23 -21.43
C PHE A 112 -6.78 8.06 -20.08
N ALA A 113 -7.89 8.76 -19.87
CA ALA A 113 -8.75 8.59 -18.72
C ALA A 113 -9.92 7.70 -19.12
N GLY A 114 -10.14 6.57 -18.46
CA GLY A 114 -11.21 5.66 -18.85
C GLY A 114 -11.83 4.94 -17.67
N CYS A 115 -13.08 4.50 -17.84
CA CYS A 115 -13.81 3.74 -16.83
C CYS A 115 -13.05 2.46 -16.47
N ASN A 116 -12.93 2.14 -15.17
CA ASN A 116 -12.29 0.92 -14.69
C ASN A 116 -13.10 -0.37 -14.98
N ARG A 117 -14.35 -0.26 -15.44
CA ARG A 117 -15.25 -1.40 -15.75
C ARG A 117 -15.31 -1.77 -17.23
N TYR A 118 -14.25 -1.54 -17.99
CA TYR A 118 -14.18 -2.08 -19.35
C TYR A 118 -14.15 -3.63 -19.28
N PRO A 119 -14.88 -4.38 -20.15
CA PRO A 119 -15.63 -3.91 -21.33
C PRO A 119 -17.05 -3.41 -21.06
N ASP A 120 -17.61 -3.62 -19.86
CA ASP A 120 -18.99 -3.23 -19.50
C ASP A 120 -19.27 -1.71 -19.63
N CYS A 121 -18.22 -0.89 -19.62
CA CYS A 121 -18.32 0.55 -19.88
C CYS A 121 -17.05 1.04 -20.59
N GLU A 122 -17.23 1.53 -21.82
CA GLU A 122 -16.15 2.01 -22.69
C GLU A 122 -15.85 3.50 -22.57
N ASN A 123 -16.54 4.20 -21.67
CA ASN A 123 -16.37 5.63 -21.46
C ASN A 123 -14.89 6.00 -21.25
N SER A 124 -14.37 6.86 -22.12
CA SER A 124 -13.00 7.29 -22.10
C SER A 124 -12.80 8.71 -22.65
N TYR A 125 -11.75 9.36 -22.17
CA TYR A 125 -11.39 10.73 -22.48
C TYR A 125 -9.90 10.82 -22.79
N ALA A 126 -9.56 11.68 -23.75
CA ALA A 126 -8.17 12.01 -24.03
C ALA A 126 -7.52 12.66 -22.80
N THR A 127 -6.26 12.31 -22.53
CA THR A 127 -5.47 12.99 -21.51
C THR A 127 -4.17 13.50 -22.09
N PRO A 128 -3.58 14.55 -21.49
CA PRO A 128 -2.28 15.02 -21.88
C PRO A 128 -1.22 13.92 -21.73
N GLN A 129 -0.37 13.78 -22.75
CA GLN A 129 0.69 12.77 -22.72
C GLN A 129 1.86 13.18 -21.82
N LYS A 130 2.09 14.50 -21.71
CA LYS A 130 3.12 15.10 -20.84
C LYS A 130 2.79 14.90 -19.35
N HIS A 131 3.72 15.25 -18.48
CA HIS A 131 3.51 15.18 -17.04
C HIS A 131 2.38 16.11 -16.60
N PHE A 132 1.46 15.58 -15.79
CA PHE A 132 0.37 16.30 -15.15
C PHE A 132 0.20 15.77 -13.71
N LYS A 133 -0.44 16.57 -12.85
CA LYS A 133 -0.83 16.16 -11.49
C LYS A 133 -2.35 16.09 -11.40
N ILE A 134 -2.88 15.09 -10.70
CA ILE A 134 -4.32 15.03 -10.41
C ILE A 134 -4.59 15.90 -9.19
N LEU A 135 -5.44 16.91 -9.33
CA LEU A 135 -5.85 17.80 -8.24
C LEU A 135 -6.94 17.16 -7.40
N LYS A 136 -7.10 17.59 -6.13
CA LYS A 136 -8.23 17.16 -5.29
C LYS A 136 -9.54 17.87 -5.68
N SER A 137 -9.46 19.03 -6.32
CA SER A 137 -10.62 19.80 -6.79
C SER A 137 -11.30 19.10 -7.97
N GLY A 138 -12.62 18.97 -7.89
CA GLY A 138 -13.49 18.52 -8.97
C GLY A 138 -13.80 19.61 -9.99
N CYS A 139 -14.24 19.21 -11.16
CA CYS A 139 -14.77 20.09 -12.20
C CYS A 139 -16.23 20.42 -11.92
N ASP A 140 -16.61 21.71 -11.86
CA ASP A 140 -17.98 22.14 -11.55
C ASP A 140 -19.05 21.57 -12.50
N GLY A 141 -18.68 21.29 -13.75
CA GLY A 141 -19.61 20.74 -14.75
C GLY A 141 -19.81 19.21 -14.72
N CYS A 142 -18.90 18.43 -14.14
CA CYS A 142 -19.02 16.96 -14.20
C CYS A 142 -18.49 16.21 -12.98
N GLY A 143 -17.98 16.90 -11.97
CA GLY A 143 -17.44 16.31 -10.74
C GLY A 143 -16.04 15.70 -10.87
N LEU A 144 -15.58 15.35 -12.08
CA LEU A 144 -14.25 14.76 -12.27
C LEU A 144 -13.13 15.72 -11.83
N ARG A 145 -12.17 15.18 -11.09
CA ARG A 145 -10.95 15.84 -10.64
C ARG A 145 -10.15 16.41 -11.80
N LEU A 146 -9.65 17.62 -11.59
CA LEU A 146 -8.90 18.37 -12.59
C LEU A 146 -7.46 17.87 -12.72
N LEU A 147 -6.93 17.91 -13.93
CA LEU A 147 -5.52 17.70 -14.22
C LEU A 147 -4.80 19.05 -14.22
N PHE A 148 -3.75 19.18 -13.44
CA PHE A 148 -2.87 20.34 -13.42
C PHE A 148 -1.68 20.12 -14.35
N LEU A 149 -1.47 21.08 -15.25
CA LEU A 149 -0.37 21.09 -16.22
C LEU A 149 0.48 22.34 -16.08
N LYS A 150 1.79 22.16 -16.30
CA LYS A 150 2.75 23.26 -16.50
C LYS A 150 3.14 23.30 -17.98
N GLY A 151 2.66 24.29 -18.71
CA GLY A 151 3.01 24.54 -20.11
C GLY A 151 4.01 25.69 -20.26
N LYS A 152 4.39 25.98 -21.51
CA LYS A 152 5.24 27.13 -21.85
C LYS A 152 4.59 28.48 -21.48
N HIS A 153 3.25 28.56 -21.61
CA HIS A 153 2.47 29.78 -21.38
C HIS A 153 1.86 29.86 -19.97
N GLY A 154 2.37 29.08 -19.02
CA GLY A 154 1.91 29.09 -17.63
C GLY A 154 1.21 27.81 -17.20
N ARG A 155 0.42 27.93 -16.13
CA ARG A 155 -0.26 26.84 -15.44
C ARG A 155 -1.72 26.83 -15.86
N PHE A 156 -2.27 25.65 -16.13
CA PHE A 156 -3.69 25.52 -16.47
C PHE A 156 -4.27 24.22 -15.91
N HIS A 157 -5.58 24.25 -15.65
CA HIS A 157 -6.36 23.09 -15.26
C HIS A 157 -7.09 22.51 -16.46
N LEU A 158 -7.21 21.19 -16.51
CA LEU A 158 -7.90 20.47 -17.58
C LEU A 158 -8.83 19.44 -16.97
N CYS A 159 -10.11 19.51 -17.30
CA CYS A 159 -11.03 18.42 -17.10
C CYS A 159 -10.96 17.48 -18.32
N PRO A 160 -10.73 16.17 -18.15
CA PRO A 160 -10.70 15.23 -19.28
C PRO A 160 -12.00 15.20 -20.08
N LYS A 161 -13.15 15.38 -19.42
CA LYS A 161 -14.47 15.43 -20.07
C LYS A 161 -14.79 16.81 -20.66
N CYS A 162 -14.57 17.87 -19.91
CA CYS A 162 -15.05 19.21 -20.28
C CYS A 162 -14.01 20.13 -20.93
N GLY A 163 -12.75 19.71 -21.02
CA GLY A 163 -11.68 20.54 -21.54
C GLY A 163 -11.09 21.52 -20.51
N PRO A 164 -10.41 22.59 -20.97
CA PRO A 164 -9.72 23.55 -20.10
C PRO A 164 -10.64 24.19 -19.06
N ARG A 165 -10.15 24.31 -17.82
CA ARG A 165 -10.84 24.96 -16.71
C ARG A 165 -9.93 26.03 -16.10
N SER A 166 -10.54 27.12 -15.62
CA SER A 166 -9.88 28.23 -14.93
C SER A 166 -9.43 27.81 -13.53
#